data_AF-A0A373DCC8-F1
#
_entry.id   AF-A0A373DCC8-F1
#
_cell.length_a   1.000
_cell.length_b   1.000
_cell.length_c   1.000
_cell.angle_alpha   90.00
_cell.angle_beta   90.00
_cell.angle_gamma   90.00
#
_symmetry.space_group_name_H-M   'P 1'
#
loop_
_entity.id
_entity.type
_entity.pdbx_description
1 polymer ?
#
loop_
_entity_poly.entity_id
_entity_poly.type
_entity_poly.pdbx_seq_one_letter_code
_entity_poly.pdbx_strand_id
1 'polypeptide(L)'
;MGGHRVFCNPPYGREIGKWVEKAFRTNEDHGNLVVMLLPARTDTKWFHDYIYHKAEIRFIRGRLKFGDSKNSAPFPSMVVVYGQKGN
;
A
#
# COMPACT_ATOMS: atom_id res chain seq x y z
N MET A 1 19.91 14.21 -7.71
CA MET A 1 19.24 13.06 -8.36
C MET A 1 17.87 12.90 -7.70
N GLY A 2 16.77 13.01 -8.46
CA GLY A 2 15.42 12.95 -7.91
C GLY A 2 14.93 11.52 -7.81
N GLY A 3 14.74 11.00 -6.59
CA GLY A 3 14.08 9.71 -6.39
C GLY A 3 12.65 9.76 -6.94
N HIS A 4 12.23 8.70 -7.62
CA HIS A 4 10.88 8.63 -8.18
C HIS A 4 9.86 8.44 -7.06
N ARG A 5 8.69 9.08 -7.21
CA ARG A 5 7.56 8.95 -6.27
C ARG A 5 6.44 8.18 -6.96
N VAL A 6 5.98 7.10 -6.35
CA VAL A 6 4.97 6.20 -6.92
C VAL A 6 3.76 6.15 -6.01
N PHE A 7 2.56 6.34 -6.57
CA PHE A 7 1.30 6.07 -5.91
C PHE A 7 0.58 4.90 -6.59
N CYS A 8 0.05 3.96 -5.81
CA CYS A 8 -0.65 2.79 -6.34
C CYS A 8 -1.92 2.47 -5.54
N ASN A 9 -3.05 2.31 -6.24
CA ASN A 9 -4.27 1.71 -5.70
C ASN A 9 -4.53 0.42 -6.49
N PRO A 10 -3.90 -0.71 -6.12
CA PRO A 10 -3.94 -1.92 -6.93
C PRO A 10 -5.37 -2.49 -7.01
N PRO A 11 -5.71 -3.21 -8.09
CA PRO A 11 -7.01 -3.86 -8.21
C PRO A 11 -7.21 -4.82 -7.03
N TYR A 12 -8.34 -4.67 -6.35
CA TYR A 12 -8.62 -5.49 -5.18
C TYR A 12 -8.96 -6.93 -5.59
N GLY A 13 -8.35 -7.90 -4.91
CA GLY A 13 -8.55 -9.31 -5.22
C GLY A 13 -7.34 -10.15 -4.86
N ARG A 14 -7.19 -11.29 -5.56
CA ARG A 14 -6.13 -12.28 -5.29
C ARG A 14 -4.72 -11.76 -5.56
N GLU A 15 -4.59 -10.74 -6.41
CA GLU A 15 -3.31 -10.23 -6.88
C GLU A 15 -2.69 -9.15 -5.99
N ILE A 16 -3.38 -8.70 -4.93
CA ILE A 16 -2.87 -7.65 -4.02
C ILE A 16 -1.46 -7.98 -3.52
N GLY A 17 -1.21 -9.23 -3.15
CA GLY A 17 0.10 -9.65 -2.66
C GLY A 17 1.24 -9.40 -3.65
N LYS A 18 1.01 -9.62 -4.95
CA LYS A 18 2.03 -9.37 -5.99
C LYS A 18 2.35 -7.89 -6.16
N TRP A 19 1.34 -7.03 -6.02
CA TRP A 19 1.53 -5.58 -6.06
C TRP A 19 2.31 -5.07 -4.85
N VAL A 20 1.99 -5.58 -3.66
CA VAL A 20 2.69 -5.24 -2.42
C VAL A 20 4.15 -5.70 -2.48
N GLU A 21 4.39 -6.95 -2.92
CA GLU A 21 5.76 -7.45 -3.10
C GLU A 21 6.55 -6.58 -4.09
N LYS A 22 5.95 -6.22 -5.23
CA LYS A 22 6.60 -5.36 -6.23
C LYS A 22 6.93 -3.98 -5.66
N ALA A 23 6.01 -3.37 -4.91
CA ALA A 23 6.21 -2.07 -4.29
C ALA A 23 7.35 -2.10 -3.27
N PHE A 24 7.38 -3.11 -2.41
CA PHE A 24 8.45 -3.34 -1.45
C PHE A 24 9.81 -3.48 -2.16
N ARG A 25 9.92 -4.38 -3.15
CA ARG A 25 11.17 -4.58 -3.91
C ARG A 25 11.63 -3.31 -4.63
N THR A 26 10.70 -2.56 -5.22
CA THR A 26 11.01 -1.28 -5.88
C THR A 26 11.61 -0.26 -4.91
N ASN A 27 11.12 -0.20 -3.68
CA ASN A 27 11.69 0.64 -2.63
C ASN A 27 13.06 0.13 -2.16
N GLU A 28 13.21 -1.18 -1.97
CA GLU A 28 14.49 -1.80 -1.59
C GLU A 28 15.59 -1.55 -2.63
N ASP A 29 15.29 -1.78 -3.91
CA ASP A 29 16.27 -1.76 -5.00
C ASP A 29 16.65 -0.33 -5.45
N HIS A 30 15.73 0.62 -5.31
CA HIS A 30 15.89 1.97 -5.87
C HIS A 30 15.77 3.11 -4.85
N GLY A 31 15.39 2.81 -3.60
CA GLY A 31 15.16 3.83 -2.58
C GLY A 31 13.99 4.77 -2.86
N ASN A 32 13.11 4.44 -3.82
CA ASN A 32 11.99 5.28 -4.25
C ASN A 32 10.91 5.42 -3.17
N LEU A 33 10.26 6.58 -3.06
CA LEU A 33 9.07 6.72 -2.22
C LEU A 33 7.89 5.99 -2.88
N VAL A 34 7.31 5.00 -2.20
CA VAL A 34 6.15 4.25 -2.71
C VAL A 34 4.99 4.35 -1.73
N VAL A 35 3.84 4.81 -2.21
CA VAL A 35 2.60 4.97 -1.44
C VAL A 35 1.52 4.06 -2.02
N MET A 36 0.90 3.23 -1.18
CA MET A 36 -0.16 2.31 -1.58
C MET A 36 -1.45 2.53 -0.80
N LEU A 37 -2.60 2.48 -1.48
CA LEU A 37 -3.91 2.38 -0.85
C LEU A 37 -4.39 0.93 -0.89
N LEU A 38 -4.55 0.30 0.27
CA LEU A 38 -4.85 -1.13 0.39
C LEU A 38 -6.04 -1.38 1.33
N PRO A 39 -6.77 -2.50 1.16
CA PRO A 39 -7.66 -2.96 2.21
C PRO A 39 -6.83 -3.35 3.45
N ALA A 40 -7.30 -3.00 4.64
CA ALA A 40 -6.62 -3.33 5.89
C ALA A 40 -6.82 -4.81 6.26
N ARG A 41 -6.07 -5.69 5.59
CA ARG A 41 -6.06 -7.15 5.80
C ARG A 41 -4.77 -7.56 6.51
N THR A 42 -4.69 -7.22 7.79
CA THR A 42 -3.50 -7.38 8.62
C THR A 42 -3.18 -8.84 8.95
N ASP A 43 -4.08 -9.76 8.62
CA ASP A 43 -3.98 -11.22 8.80
C ASP A 43 -3.30 -11.94 7.62
N THR A 44 -3.07 -11.24 6.51
CA THR A 44 -2.58 -11.85 5.28
C THR A 44 -1.06 -12.03 5.28
N LYS A 45 -0.58 -13.07 4.57
CA LYS A 45 0.85 -13.32 4.39
C LYS A 45 1.61 -12.10 3.83
N TRP A 46 1.09 -11.47 2.78
CA TRP A 46 1.75 -10.31 2.16
C TRP A 46 1.85 -9.11 3.11
N PHE A 47 0.92 -8.97 4.06
CA PHE A 47 1.01 -7.92 5.07
C PHE A 47 2.21 -8.16 5.98
N HIS A 48 2.35 -9.36 6.54
CA HIS A 48 3.47 -9.69 7.42
C HIS A 48 4.81 -9.72 6.68
N ASP A 49 4.84 -10.28 5.48
CA ASP A 49 6.08 -10.47 4.72
C ASP A 49 6.64 -9.14 4.19
N TYR A 50 5.79 -8.20 3.77
CA TYR A 50 6.25 -7.03 3.01
C TYR A 50 5.87 -5.67 3.61
N ILE A 51 4.96 -5.59 4.59
CA ILE A 51 4.48 -4.31 5.14
C ILE A 51 4.83 -4.19 6.62
N TYR A 52 4.48 -5.20 7.42
CA TYR A 52 4.62 -5.15 8.86
C TYR A 52 6.09 -4.97 9.26
N HIS A 53 6.37 -3.94 10.07
CA HIS A 53 7.71 -3.47 10.44
C HIS A 53 8.63 -3.03 9.29
N LYS A 54 8.12 -2.91 8.05
CA LYS A 54 8.89 -2.50 6.86
C LYS A 54 8.39 -1.22 6.21
N ALA A 55 7.19 -0.77 6.57
CA ALA A 55 6.55 0.41 6.05
C ALA A 55 5.85 1.20 7.16
N GLU A 56 5.64 2.49 6.92
CA GLU A 56 4.70 3.27 7.70
C GLU A 56 3.27 2.91 7.29
N ILE A 57 2.39 2.74 8.28
CA ILE A 57 0.99 2.35 8.07
C ILE A 57 0.09 3.44 8.67
N ARG A 58 -0.83 3.96 7.86
CA ARG A 58 -1.86 4.91 8.31
C ARG A 58 -3.24 4.33 8.06
N PHE A 59 -3.97 4.01 9.12
CA PHE A 59 -5.34 3.53 9.00
C PHE A 59 -6.30 4.69 8.69
N ILE A 60 -7.26 4.44 7.80
CA ILE A 60 -8.29 5.41 7.47
C ILE A 60 -9.50 5.14 8.36
N ARG A 61 -9.93 6.15 9.13
CA ARG A 61 -11.14 6.07 9.95
C ARG A 61 -12.37 6.04 9.04
N GLY A 62 -13.19 5.00 9.15
CA GLY A 62 -14.42 4.83 8.38
C GLY A 62 -14.27 3.90 7.18
N ARG A 63 -15.12 4.08 6.16
CA ARG A 63 -15.10 3.32 4.90
C ARG A 63 -15.03 4.29 3.73
N LEU A 64 -14.06 4.11 2.86
CA LEU A 64 -13.88 4.94 1.68
C LEU A 64 -15.06 4.79 0.73
N LYS A 65 -15.46 5.90 0.11
CA LYS A 65 -16.42 5.93 -0.98
C LYS A 65 -15.66 6.34 -2.24
N PHE A 66 -15.71 5.51 -3.27
CA PHE A 66 -14.93 5.74 -4.49
C PHE A 66 -15.80 6.35 -5.59
N GLY A 67 -15.49 7.57 -6.03
CA GLY A 67 -16.29 8.30 -7.02
C GLY A 67 -17.77 8.40 -6.63
N ASP A 68 -18.67 8.18 -7.59
CA ASP A 68 -20.12 8.26 -7.42
C ASP A 68 -20.78 6.96 -6.92
N SER A 69 -19.98 6.01 -6.42
CA SER A 69 -20.52 4.74 -5.89
C SER A 69 -21.56 4.98 -4.81
N LYS A 70 -22.73 4.31 -4.87
CA LYS A 70 -23.81 4.52 -3.88
C LYS A 70 -23.40 4.12 -2.46
N ASN A 71 -22.56 3.09 -2.35
CA ASN A 71 -22.12 2.51 -1.08
C ASN A 71 -20.61 2.66 -0.91
N SER A 72 -20.17 2.82 0.34
CA SER A 72 -18.75 2.76 0.68
C SER A 72 -18.19 1.36 0.45
N ALA A 73 -16.87 1.28 0.26
CA ALA A 73 -16.15 0.02 0.16
C ALA A 73 -16.44 -0.86 1.39
N PRO A 74 -16.74 -2.16 1.19
CA PRO A 74 -17.16 -3.05 2.28
C PRO A 74 -16.01 -3.46 3.22
N PHE A 75 -14.80 -2.93 3.02
CA PHE A 75 -13.60 -3.27 3.79
C PHE A 75 -12.95 -2.02 4.39
N PRO A 76 -12.28 -2.14 5.55
CA PRO A 76 -11.42 -1.09 6.07
C PRO A 76 -10.25 -0.81 5.11
N SER A 77 -9.71 0.40 5.15
CA SER A 77 -8.62 0.82 4.27
C SER A 77 -7.42 1.34 5.08
N MET A 78 -6.24 1.18 4.51
CA MET A 78 -4.99 1.70 5.03
C MET A 78 -4.13 2.29 3.91
N VAL A 79 -3.36 3.31 4.25
CA VAL A 79 -2.26 3.80 3.41
C VAL A 79 -0.97 3.18 3.93
N VAL A 80 -0.19 2.62 3.01
CA VAL A 80 1.13 2.05 3.29
C VAL A 80 2.18 2.90 2.58
N VAL A 81 3.20 3.32 3.31
CA VAL A 81 4.27 4.18 2.80
C VAL A 81 5.61 3.50 3.01
N TYR A 82 6.27 3.16 1.91
CA TYR A 82 7.68 2.81 1.88
C TYR A 82 8.47 4.10 1.68
N GLY A 83 9.15 4.55 2.73
CA GLY A 83 9.88 5.82 2.76
C GLY A 83 11.04 5.86 1.78
N GLN A 84 11.38 7.05 1.29
CA GLN A 84 12.55 7.22 0.43
C GLN A 84 13.82 6.88 1.23
N LYS A 85 14.67 6.02 0.69
CA LYS A 85 15.99 5.74 1.29
C LYS A 85 16.97 6.80 0.79
N GLY A 86 17.42 7.66 1.71
CA GLY A 86 18.51 8.60 1.46
C GLY A 86 19.85 7.89 1.64
N ASN A 87 20.83 8.22 0.80
CA ASN A 87 22.23 7.84 1.00
C ASN A 87 22.82 8.61 2.17
#